data_AF-A0A1V5NTA3-F1
#
_entry.id   AF-A0A1V5NTA3-F1
#
_cell.length_a   1.000
_cell.length_b   1.000
_cell.length_c   1.000
_cell.angle_alpha   90.00
_cell.angle_beta   90.00
_cell.angle_gamma   90.00
#
_symmetry.space_group_name_H-M   'P 1'
#
loop_
_entity.id
_entity.type
_entity.pdbx_description
1 polymer ?
#
loop_
_entity_poly.entity_id
_entity_poly.type
_entity_poly.pdbx_seq_one_letter_code
_entity_poly.pdbx_strand_id
1 'polypeptide(L)'
;MDFSAYLPLIGFLILVLVVNWVVPVILLIRARWTGLELDPFSLIGMRLRNVPPHLIVGSAIAASRGGIPISMNELEAHHLAGGNPARVVRALLMAKEAGSSLNFSQAAAIDLSGRDVLEYCRSLPKKKER
;
A
#
# COMPACT_ATOMS: atom_id res chain seq x y z
N MET A 1 -47.80 -4.18 -4.08
CA MET A 1 -46.56 -4.64 -3.42
C MET A 1 -46.36 -3.74 -2.22
N ASP A 2 -46.44 -4.30 -1.02
CA ASP A 2 -46.45 -3.53 0.22
C ASP A 2 -45.07 -2.95 0.52
N PHE A 3 -45.03 -1.68 0.93
CA PHE A 3 -43.79 -0.96 1.24
C PHE A 3 -42.93 -1.66 2.31
N SER A 4 -43.58 -2.40 3.21
CA SER A 4 -42.94 -3.22 4.25
C SER A 4 -42.03 -4.33 3.69
N ALA A 5 -42.27 -4.81 2.47
CA ALA A 5 -41.43 -5.82 1.84
C ALA A 5 -40.03 -5.30 1.43
N TYR A 6 -39.89 -3.98 1.22
CA TYR A 6 -38.61 -3.37 0.83
C TYR A 6 -37.72 -2.99 2.03
N LEU A 7 -38.29 -2.85 3.23
CA LEU A 7 -37.58 -2.50 4.45
C LEU A 7 -36.37 -3.42 4.76
N PRO A 8 -36.50 -4.77 4.71
CA PRO A 8 -35.36 -5.66 4.95
C PRO A 8 -34.29 -5.58 3.85
N LEU A 9 -34.69 -5.35 2.59
CA LEU A 9 -33.77 -5.20 1.47
C LEU A 9 -32.93 -3.92 1.61
N ILE A 10 -33.56 -2.81 2.03
CA ILE A 10 -32.89 -1.53 2.30
C ILE A 10 -31.93 -1.68 3.49
N GLY A 11 -32.35 -2.34 4.57
CA GLY A 11 -31.49 -2.61 5.72
C GLY A 11 -30.27 -3.47 5.36
N PHE A 12 -30.46 -4.51 4.55
CA PHE A 12 -29.36 -5.35 4.05
C PHE A 12 -28.38 -4.55 3.18
N LEU A 13 -28.88 -3.70 2.29
CA LEU A 13 -28.04 -2.85 1.44
C LEU A 13 -27.19 -1.88 2.27
N ILE A 14 -27.79 -1.24 3.28
CA ILE A 14 -27.07 -0.35 4.20
C ILE A 14 -25.99 -1.11 4.96
N LEU A 15 -26.30 -2.30 5.48
CA LEU A 15 -25.34 -3.15 6.18
C LEU A 15 -24.14 -3.48 5.28
N VAL A 16 -24.38 -3.90 4.03
CA VAL A 16 -23.32 -4.20 3.06
C VAL A 16 -22.47 -2.96 2.77
N LEU A 17 -23.08 -1.78 2.62
CA LEU A 17 -22.36 -0.53 2.42
C LEU A 17 -21.47 -0.17 3.62
N VAL A 18 -21.97 -0.32 4.85
CA VAL A 18 -21.19 -0.07 6.07
C VAL A 18 -20.03 -1.05 6.19
N VAL A 19 -20.28 -2.34 5.99
CA VAL A 19 -19.23 -3.38 6.08
C VAL A 19 -18.15 -3.15 5.01
N ASN A 20 -18.53 -2.87 3.76
CA ASN A 20 -17.58 -2.58 2.69
C ASN A 20 -16.81 -1.27 2.92
N TRP A 21 -17.42 -0.29 3.60
CA TRP A 21 -16.75 0.94 4.00
C TRP A 21 -15.70 0.71 5.10
N VAL A 22 -15.98 -0.19 6.05
CA VAL A 22 -15.08 -0.50 7.18
C VAL A 22 -13.94 -1.43 6.74
N VAL A 23 -14.26 -2.54 6.10
CA VAL A 23 -13.28 -3.52 5.62
C VAL A 23 -13.37 -3.60 4.10
N PRO A 24 -12.37 -3.11 3.36
CA PRO A 24 -12.34 -3.29 1.92
C PRO A 24 -12.04 -4.77 1.62
N VAL A 25 -13.08 -5.60 1.54
CA VAL A 25 -12.98 -7.06 1.31
C VAL A 25 -12.19 -7.35 0.02
N ILE A 26 -12.38 -6.50 -0.99
CA ILE A 26 -11.64 -6.54 -2.26
C ILE A 26 -10.11 -6.42 -2.03
N LEU A 27 -9.67 -5.62 -1.06
CA LEU A 27 -8.26 -5.43 -0.74
C LEU A 27 -7.63 -6.70 -0.15
N LEU A 28 -8.36 -7.38 0.74
CA LEU A 28 -7.92 -8.66 1.34
C LEU A 28 -7.78 -9.75 0.28
N ILE A 29 -8.71 -9.81 -0.68
CA ILE A 29 -8.63 -10.76 -1.79
C ILE A 29 -7.39 -10.46 -2.64
N ARG A 30 -7.18 -9.19 -3.02
CA ARG A 30 -6.01 -8.78 -3.82
C ARG A 30 -4.69 -9.12 -3.13
N ALA A 31 -4.58 -8.85 -1.83
CA ALA A 31 -3.37 -9.14 -1.06
C ALA A 31 -3.10 -10.64 -0.95
N ARG A 32 -4.12 -11.45 -0.66
CA ARG A 32 -3.99 -12.91 -0.61
C ARG A 32 -3.50 -13.49 -1.93
N TRP A 33 -3.99 -12.99 -3.06
CA TRP A 33 -3.57 -13.45 -4.38
C TRP A 33 -2.10 -13.14 -4.69
N THR A 34 -1.50 -12.18 -3.99
CA THR A 34 -0.08 -11.87 -4.09
C THR A 34 0.78 -12.57 -3.05
N GLY A 35 0.22 -13.49 -2.26
CA GLY A 35 0.92 -14.18 -1.18
C GLY A 35 1.19 -13.29 0.03
N LEU A 36 0.50 -12.15 0.13
CA LEU A 36 0.65 -11.21 1.22
C LEU A 36 -0.37 -11.57 2.31
N GLU A 37 0.12 -12.12 3.41
CA GLU A 37 -0.71 -12.49 4.55
C GLU A 37 -1.19 -11.23 5.28
N LEU A 38 -2.50 -10.94 5.13
CA LEU A 38 -3.16 -9.82 5.78
C LEU A 38 -4.28 -10.32 6.68
N ASP A 39 -4.17 -9.97 7.95
CA ASP A 39 -5.24 -10.13 8.91
C ASP A 39 -6.27 -8.98 8.74
N PRO A 40 -7.58 -9.27 8.64
CA PRO A 40 -8.63 -8.26 8.79
C PRO A 40 -8.42 -7.30 9.98
N PHE A 41 -7.89 -7.80 11.11
CA PHE A 41 -7.61 -6.96 12.27
C PHE A 41 -6.52 -5.91 12.00
N SER A 42 -5.54 -6.21 11.15
CA SER A 42 -4.50 -5.25 10.77
C SER A 42 -5.07 -4.06 10.00
N LEU A 43 -6.06 -4.27 9.12
CA LEU A 43 -6.73 -3.18 8.39
C LEU A 43 -7.49 -2.24 9.32
N ILE A 44 -8.11 -2.79 10.35
CA ILE A 44 -8.78 -2.01 11.39
C ILE A 44 -7.73 -1.23 12.19
N GLY A 45 -6.63 -1.89 12.59
CA GLY A 45 -5.51 -1.26 13.29
C GLY A 45 -4.83 -0.13 12.50
N MET A 46 -4.76 -0.22 11.18
CA MET A 46 -4.30 0.87 10.31
C MET A 46 -5.22 2.09 10.45
N ARG A 47 -6.55 1.89 10.36
CA ARG A 47 -7.52 2.99 10.50
C ARG A 47 -7.48 3.65 11.87
N LEU A 48 -7.33 2.86 12.95
CA LEU A 48 -7.19 3.40 14.31
C LEU A 48 -5.96 4.28 14.48
N ARG A 49 -4.87 3.97 13.75
CA ARG A 49 -3.64 4.77 13.72
C ARG A 49 -3.67 5.90 12.69
N ASN A 50 -4.83 6.19 12.09
CA ASN A 50 -4.98 7.14 10.98
C ASN A 50 -4.12 6.84 9.74
N VAL A 51 -3.83 5.56 9.50
CA VAL A 51 -3.11 5.10 8.32
C VAL A 51 -4.10 4.56 7.28
N PRO A 52 -4.11 5.06 6.03
CA PRO A 52 -5.04 4.61 4.99
C PRO A 52 -4.65 3.20 4.49
N PRO A 53 -5.45 2.16 4.76
CA PRO A 53 -5.10 0.77 4.43
C PRO A 53 -4.90 0.54 2.92
N HIS A 54 -5.68 1.23 2.08
CA HIS A 54 -5.56 1.13 0.63
C HIS A 54 -4.18 1.55 0.11
N LEU A 55 -3.58 2.58 0.70
CA LEU A 55 -2.27 3.09 0.30
C LEU A 55 -1.17 2.11 0.68
N ILE A 56 -1.17 1.65 1.93
CA ILE A 56 -0.15 0.74 2.47
C ILE A 56 -0.19 -0.60 1.77
N VAL A 57 -1.36 -1.23 1.70
CA VAL A 57 -1.51 -2.55 1.08
C VAL A 57 -1.26 -2.48 -0.41
N GLY A 58 -1.71 -1.44 -1.10
CA GLY A 58 -1.39 -1.23 -2.51
C GLY A 58 0.12 -1.12 -2.77
N SER A 59 0.82 -0.37 -1.91
CA SER A 59 2.29 -0.23 -1.97
C SER A 59 2.99 -1.56 -1.66
N ALA A 60 2.52 -2.28 -0.65
CA ALA A 60 3.06 -3.60 -0.28
C ALA A 60 2.87 -4.65 -1.38
N ILE A 61 1.70 -4.66 -2.02
CA ILE A 61 1.42 -5.52 -3.20
C ILE A 61 2.40 -5.20 -4.34
N ALA A 62 2.63 -3.91 -4.62
CA ALA A 62 3.56 -3.51 -5.67
C ALA A 62 5.01 -3.92 -5.35
N ALA A 63 5.45 -3.72 -4.11
CA ALA A 63 6.77 -4.15 -3.64
C ALA A 63 6.94 -5.68 -3.73
N SER A 64 5.96 -6.44 -3.26
CA SER A 64 5.94 -7.90 -3.29
C SER A 64 6.01 -8.44 -4.73
N ARG A 65 5.18 -7.92 -5.64
CA ARG A 65 5.21 -8.27 -7.07
C ARG A 65 6.55 -7.94 -7.73
N GLY A 66 7.16 -6.83 -7.33
CA GLY A 66 8.50 -6.47 -7.79
C GLY A 66 9.63 -7.20 -7.09
N GLY A 67 9.34 -8.11 -6.15
CA GLY A 67 10.34 -8.83 -5.37
C GLY A 67 11.25 -7.89 -4.56
N ILE A 68 10.67 -6.86 -3.96
CA ILE A 68 11.35 -5.94 -3.04
C ILE A 68 10.91 -6.32 -1.62
N PRO A 69 11.82 -6.81 -0.76
CA PRO A 69 11.47 -7.23 0.59
C PRO A 69 11.27 -5.99 1.48
N ILE A 70 10.03 -5.56 1.62
CA ILE A 70 9.64 -4.46 2.52
C ILE A 70 8.48 -4.95 3.38
N SER A 71 8.58 -4.73 4.69
CA SER A 71 7.49 -5.05 5.60
C SER A 71 6.37 -4.01 5.55
N MET A 72 5.14 -4.41 5.89
CA MET A 72 4.06 -3.43 6.05
C MET A 72 4.36 -2.40 7.14
N ASN A 73 4.98 -2.82 8.24
CA ASN A 73 5.33 -1.93 9.34
C ASN A 73 6.25 -0.80 8.87
N GLU A 74 7.20 -1.08 7.97
CA GLU A 74 8.06 -0.05 7.38
C GLU A 74 7.28 0.94 6.51
N LEU A 75 6.33 0.45 5.69
CA LEU A 75 5.48 1.32 4.86
C LEU A 75 4.55 2.18 5.71
N GLU A 76 3.99 1.61 6.77
CA GLU A 76 3.15 2.33 7.73
C GLU A 76 3.95 3.38 8.49
N ALA A 77 5.14 3.03 9.00
CA ALA A 77 6.02 3.95 9.70
C ALA A 77 6.43 5.11 8.79
N HIS A 78 6.75 4.84 7.52
CA HIS A 78 7.06 5.88 6.54
C HIS A 78 5.87 6.82 6.30
N HIS A 79 4.66 6.28 6.23
CA HIS A 79 3.46 7.11 6.10
C HIS A 79 3.20 7.98 7.33
N LEU A 80 3.35 7.41 8.52
CA LEU A 80 3.19 8.13 9.79
C LEU A 80 4.26 9.22 9.99
N ALA A 81 5.45 9.03 9.41
CA ALA A 81 6.49 10.05 9.35
C ALA A 81 6.17 11.20 8.36
N GLY A 82 5.04 11.13 7.65
CA GLY A 82 4.62 12.13 6.66
C GLY A 82 5.08 11.83 5.23
N GLY A 83 5.68 10.66 4.99
CA GLY A 83 6.12 10.22 3.67
C GLY A 83 5.01 9.60 2.82
N ASN A 84 5.34 9.33 1.55
CA ASN A 84 4.50 8.67 0.56
C ASN A 84 5.05 7.26 0.22
N PRO A 85 4.48 6.19 0.82
CA PRO A 85 4.91 4.82 0.56
C PRO A 85 4.83 4.41 -0.91
N ALA A 86 3.81 4.86 -1.63
CA ALA A 86 3.63 4.53 -3.04
C ALA A 86 4.73 5.14 -3.91
N ARG A 87 5.18 6.36 -3.59
CA ARG A 87 6.30 7.02 -4.29
C ARG A 87 7.61 6.28 -4.05
N VAL A 88 7.89 5.93 -2.79
CA VAL A 88 9.10 5.18 -2.41
C VAL A 88 9.15 3.82 -3.10
N VAL A 89 8.07 3.03 -3.04
CA VAL A 89 8.01 1.71 -3.69
C VAL A 89 8.19 1.84 -5.20
N ARG A 90 7.57 2.83 -5.84
CA ARG A 90 7.73 3.06 -7.28
C ARG A 90 9.18 3.36 -7.65
N ALA A 91 9.88 4.18 -6.86
CA ALA A 91 11.29 4.45 -7.10
C ALA A 91 12.16 3.20 -6.93
N LEU A 92 11.88 2.36 -5.94
CA LEU A 92 12.63 1.11 -5.73
C LEU A 92 12.40 0.11 -6.88
N LEU A 93 11.18 0.03 -7.40
CA LEU A 93 10.88 -0.78 -8.59
C LEU A 93 11.67 -0.28 -9.80
N MET A 94 11.67 1.03 -10.05
CA MET A 94 12.45 1.64 -11.13
C MET A 94 13.96 1.41 -10.97
N ALA A 95 14.48 1.53 -9.74
CA ALA A 95 15.89 1.27 -9.47
C ALA A 95 16.25 -0.18 -9.79
N LYS A 96 15.40 -1.13 -9.38
CA LYS A 96 15.58 -2.55 -9.65
C LYS A 96 15.57 -2.85 -11.16
N GLU A 97 14.61 -2.30 -11.90
CA GLU A 97 14.53 -2.43 -13.36
C GLU A 97 15.75 -1.82 -14.06
N ALA A 98 16.28 -0.70 -13.55
CA ALA A 98 17.47 -0.05 -14.08
C ALA A 98 18.79 -0.69 -13.61
N GLY A 99 18.75 -1.78 -12.83
CA GLY A 99 19.94 -2.41 -12.24
C GLY A 99 20.70 -1.51 -11.27
N SER A 100 20.04 -0.51 -10.68
CA SER A 100 20.62 0.43 -9.74
C SER A 100 20.38 -0.03 -8.29
N SER A 101 21.35 0.21 -7.42
CA SER A 101 21.21 -0.10 -5.99
C SER A 101 20.55 1.06 -5.25
N LEU A 102 19.25 0.93 -4.95
CA LEU A 102 18.52 1.82 -4.06
C LEU A 102 17.83 0.99 -2.99
N ASN A 103 18.07 1.29 -1.72
CA ASN A 103 17.39 0.62 -0.61
C ASN A 103 16.22 1.46 -0.07
N PHE A 104 15.32 0.83 0.67
CA PHE A 104 14.12 1.48 1.21
C PHE A 104 14.45 2.67 2.11
N SER A 105 15.44 2.52 3.00
CA SER A 105 15.85 3.59 3.94
C SER A 105 16.36 4.85 3.20
N GLN A 106 17.17 4.69 2.16
CA GLN A 106 17.63 5.79 1.31
C GLN A 106 16.46 6.47 0.61
N ALA A 107 15.58 5.69 -0.03
CA ALA A 107 14.43 6.23 -0.74
C ALA A 107 13.46 6.96 0.21
N ALA A 108 13.24 6.42 1.42
CA ALA A 108 12.44 7.03 2.47
C ALA A 108 13.05 8.35 2.97
N ALA A 109 14.35 8.38 3.25
CA ALA A 109 15.05 9.60 3.67
C ALA A 109 14.96 10.71 2.61
N ILE A 110 15.05 10.36 1.33
CA ILE A 110 14.91 11.32 0.23
C ILE A 110 13.48 11.86 0.15
N ASP A 111 12.48 11.00 0.25
CA ASP A 111 11.06 11.40 0.24
C ASP A 111 10.73 12.36 1.38
N LEU A 112 11.20 12.04 2.60
CA LEU A 112 11.02 12.89 3.78
C LEU A 112 11.78 14.21 3.69
N SER A 113 12.86 14.27 2.91
CA SER A 113 13.58 15.53 2.63
C SER A 113 12.84 16.45 1.64
N GLY A 114 11.66 16.06 1.14
CA GLY A 114 10.88 16.83 0.17
C GLY A 114 11.44 16.79 -1.26
N ARG A 115 12.44 15.93 -1.51
CA ARG A 115 13.05 15.75 -2.84
C ARG A 115 12.31 14.67 -3.63
N ASP A 116 12.31 14.78 -4.96
CA ASP A 116 11.71 13.76 -5.81
C ASP A 116 12.59 12.50 -5.85
N VAL A 117 12.16 11.47 -5.11
CA VAL A 117 12.83 10.16 -5.08
C VAL A 117 12.94 9.55 -6.48
N LEU A 118 11.97 9.78 -7.37
CA LEU A 118 11.99 9.24 -8.73
C LEU A 118 13.09 9.90 -9.56
N GLU A 119 13.32 11.20 -9.36
CA GLU A 119 14.42 11.92 -10.01
C GLU A 119 15.78 11.43 -9.50
N TYR A 120 15.93 11.31 -8.18
CA TYR A 120 17.15 10.74 -7.59
C TYR A 120 17.44 9.35 -8.14
N CYS A 121 16.43 8.48 -8.20
CA CYS A 121 16.57 7.14 -8.77
C CYS A 121 17.12 7.14 -10.21
N ARG A 122 16.72 8.11 -11.05
CA ARG A 122 17.20 8.22 -12.44
C ARG A 122 18.66 8.66 -12.52
N SER A 123 19.16 9.38 -11.52
CA SER A 123 20.56 9.82 -11.45
C SER A 123 21.54 8.74 -10.99
N LEU A 124 21.04 7.60 -10.47
CA LEU A 124 21.89 6.55 -9.95
C LEU A 124 22.72 5.89 -11.07
N PRO A 125 23.98 5.54 -10.81
CA PRO A 125 24.79 4.79 -11.75
C PRO A 125 24.21 3.37 -11.91
N LYS A 126 23.97 2.98 -13.17
CA LYS A 126 23.52 1.62 -13.49
C LYS A 126 24.66 0.63 -13.23
N LYS A 127 24.36 -0.51 -12.60
CA LYS A 127 25.35 -1.58 -12.43
C LYS A 127 25.78 -2.04 -13.83
N LYS A 128 27.05 -1.83 -14.16
CA LYS A 128 27.67 -2.33 -15.39
C LYS A 128 27.57 -3.86 -15.36
N GLU A 129 26.78 -4.46 -16.26
CA GLU A 129 26.85 -5.89 -16.51
C GLU A 129 28.31 -6.25 -16.83
N ARG A 130 28.89 -7.12 -16.01
CA ARG A 130 30.16 -7.79 -16.30
C ARG A 130 29.84 -9.15 -16.89
#